data_AF-A0A7S0TIY3-F1
#
_entry.id   AF-A0A7S0TIY3-F1
#
_cell.length_a   1.000
_cell.length_b   1.000
_cell.length_c   1.000
_cell.angle_alpha   90.00
_cell.angle_beta   90.00
_cell.angle_gamma   90.00
#
_symmetry.space_group_name_H-M   'P 1'
#
loop_
_entity.id
_entity.type
_entity.pdbx_description
1 polymer ?
#
loop_
_entity_poly.entity_id
_entity_poly.type
_entity_poly.pdbx_seq_one_letter_code
_entity_poly.pdbx_strand_id
1 'polypeptide(L)'
;MPEASSAKKCWYAHCVSPEQSRRFYLIDSHTKAGKKDWSSLAGKTLCHSCYTRYGSLGSLEGGKKVRRSATIPEADKQCSQPGCTRPDRSNKFYRVEKGKTTGEQDWSAFEGKILCKACYERYKRRGTMDRDRQRCPNAPLATASSKCSNSQCQLKVGGPPDAKPAQMKHFVIEAGTKAGGQDWSPLEGKVLCNDCYVRFKNRGTLDVSKTEPLKSENRRCTYAGCQRPDQSTKFHPIDEGMRTGGQDWSSIKGSVLCQACYNRFLKKGSLERVNPAPLPAADSRRCSYSGCGKPDKCSKYFLVEEGSTLGGQDWAPLEGSVLCKVCYNRFKTTGALDGSRPNPPPKPDGGDK
;
A
#
# COMPACT_ATOMS: atom_id res chain seq x y z
N MET A 1 4.21 10.31 58.59
CA MET A 1 3.44 9.09 58.28
C MET A 1 2.85 9.25 56.89
N PRO A 2 3.34 8.56 55.85
CA PRO A 2 2.71 8.64 54.53
C PRO A 2 1.33 7.98 54.62
N GLU A 3 0.27 8.75 54.36
CA GLU A 3 -1.09 8.24 54.23
C GLU A 3 -1.09 7.04 53.29
N ALA A 4 -1.66 5.94 53.77
CA ALA A 4 -1.82 4.72 53.01
C ALA A 4 -2.49 5.05 51.67
N SER A 5 -1.73 4.87 50.58
CA SER A 5 -2.19 5.01 49.20
C SER A 5 -3.45 4.15 49.01
N SER A 6 -4.62 4.78 49.14
CA SER A 6 -5.89 4.14 48.87
C SER A 6 -5.85 3.55 47.46
N ALA A 7 -6.09 2.25 47.35
CA ALA A 7 -6.03 1.53 46.09
C ALA A 7 -6.98 2.21 45.09
N LYS A 8 -6.41 2.87 44.07
CA LYS A 8 -7.20 3.55 43.04
C LYS A 8 -7.97 2.49 42.25
N LYS A 9 -9.28 2.41 42.46
CA LYS A 9 -10.18 1.50 41.77
C LYS A 9 -10.98 2.25 40.71
N CYS A 10 -11.21 1.62 39.56
CA CYS A 10 -12.13 2.17 38.56
C CYS A 10 -13.55 2.23 39.13
N TRP A 11 -14.18 3.40 39.05
CA TRP A 11 -15.55 3.64 39.52
C TRP A 11 -16.59 2.82 38.73
N TYR A 12 -16.31 2.52 37.45
CA TYR A 12 -17.26 1.79 36.62
C TYR A 12 -17.38 0.32 37.06
N ALA A 13 -18.53 -0.05 37.63
CA ALA A 13 -18.79 -1.36 38.21
C ALA A 13 -18.57 -2.53 37.24
N HIS A 14 -18.83 -2.34 35.94
CA HIS A 14 -18.64 -3.35 34.90
C HIS A 14 -17.26 -3.29 34.22
N CYS A 15 -16.28 -2.62 34.82
CA CYS A 15 -14.92 -2.63 34.32
C CYS A 15 -14.32 -4.04 34.46
N VAL A 16 -13.86 -4.62 33.35
CA VAL A 16 -13.32 -6.00 33.31
C VAL A 16 -12.09 -6.17 34.20
N SER A 17 -11.30 -5.11 34.38
CA SER A 17 -10.11 -5.10 35.21
C SER A 17 -9.99 -3.77 35.98
N PRO A 18 -10.77 -3.57 37.05
CA PRO A 18 -10.88 -2.27 37.73
C PRO A 18 -9.59 -1.87 38.48
N GLU A 19 -8.70 -2.83 38.76
CA GLU A 19 -7.48 -2.64 39.57
C GLU A 19 -6.18 -2.84 38.76
N GLN A 20 -6.24 -3.45 37.57
CA GLN A 20 -5.04 -3.79 36.79
C GLN A 20 -4.53 -2.63 35.91
N SER A 21 -5.19 -1.47 35.94
CA SER A 21 -4.77 -0.33 35.14
C SER A 21 -3.58 0.37 35.77
N ARG A 22 -2.52 0.61 34.99
CA ARG A 22 -1.36 1.41 35.44
C ARG A 22 -1.67 2.91 35.54
N ARG A 23 -2.80 3.35 34.99
CA ARG A 23 -3.20 4.76 34.94
C ARG A 23 -4.67 4.91 35.32
N PHE A 24 -4.93 5.87 36.19
CA PHE A 24 -6.26 6.27 36.63
C PHE A 24 -6.41 7.77 36.42
N TYR A 25 -7.60 8.19 36.01
CA TYR A 25 -7.97 9.57 35.71
C TYR A 25 -9.11 9.94 36.64
N LEU A 26 -8.91 10.97 37.47
CA LEU A 26 -9.99 11.62 38.20
C LEU A 26 -10.66 12.59 37.22
N ILE A 27 -11.97 12.43 37.01
CA ILE A 27 -12.73 13.33 36.16
C ILE A 27 -13.09 14.56 36.97
N ASP A 28 -12.65 15.72 36.51
CA ASP A 28 -12.97 17.03 37.09
C ASP A 28 -13.74 17.90 36.08
N SER A 29 -14.16 19.08 36.51
CA SER A 29 -14.85 20.08 35.67
C SER A 29 -13.99 20.58 34.50
N HIS A 30 -12.68 20.37 34.53
CA HIS A 30 -11.74 20.79 33.49
C HIS A 30 -11.37 19.68 32.50
N THR A 31 -11.88 18.46 32.71
CA THR A 31 -11.55 17.30 31.89
C THR A 31 -12.17 17.45 30.49
N LYS A 32 -11.33 17.85 29.52
CA LYS A 32 -11.70 18.04 28.10
C LYS A 32 -11.09 16.94 27.22
N ALA A 33 -11.53 15.70 27.39
CA ALA A 33 -11.13 14.61 26.49
C ALA A 33 -12.22 14.30 25.46
N GLY A 34 -11.96 14.68 24.21
CA GLY A 34 -12.92 14.53 23.11
C GLY A 34 -14.03 15.59 23.15
N LYS A 35 -14.94 15.56 22.16
CA LYS A 35 -16.10 16.47 22.05
C LYS A 35 -17.29 15.98 22.89
N LYS A 36 -17.04 15.38 24.06
CA LYS A 36 -18.07 14.72 24.88
C LYS A 36 -18.24 15.46 26.20
N ASP A 37 -19.47 15.42 26.72
CA ASP A 37 -19.78 15.96 28.04
C ASP A 37 -19.36 14.97 29.12
N TRP A 38 -18.54 15.43 30.06
CA TRP A 38 -18.02 14.65 31.18
C TRP A 38 -18.69 14.99 32.52
N SER A 39 -19.65 15.93 32.51
CA SER A 39 -20.34 16.44 33.70
C SER A 39 -20.93 15.31 34.57
N SER A 40 -21.54 14.31 33.94
CA SER A 40 -22.13 13.13 34.61
C SER A 40 -21.13 12.23 35.34
N LEU A 41 -19.83 12.38 35.06
CA LEU A 41 -18.75 11.60 35.64
C LEU A 41 -17.84 12.42 36.55
N ALA A 42 -18.16 13.69 36.83
CA ALA A 42 -17.37 14.53 37.71
C ALA A 42 -17.18 13.91 39.11
N GLY A 43 -15.95 13.94 39.62
CA GLY A 43 -15.55 13.31 40.87
C GLY A 43 -15.36 11.79 40.80
N LYS A 44 -15.55 11.15 39.64
CA LYS A 44 -15.33 9.69 39.49
C LYS A 44 -13.92 9.41 39.00
N THR A 45 -13.35 8.29 39.45
CA THR A 45 -12.05 7.79 39.00
C THR A 45 -12.24 6.71 37.94
N LEU A 46 -11.72 6.92 36.73
CA LEU A 46 -11.76 5.92 35.65
C LEU A 46 -10.38 5.34 35.38
N CYS A 47 -10.32 4.04 35.08
CA CYS A 47 -9.12 3.45 34.50
C CYS A 47 -8.89 3.96 33.07
N HIS A 48 -7.67 3.83 32.55
CA HIS A 48 -7.32 4.30 31.21
C HIS A 48 -8.24 3.75 30.10
N SER A 49 -8.63 2.48 30.20
CA SER A 49 -9.53 1.85 29.23
C SER A 49 -10.94 2.46 29.27
N CYS A 50 -11.52 2.67 30.45
CA CYS A 50 -12.82 3.31 30.61
C CYS A 50 -12.80 4.79 30.20
N TYR A 51 -11.74 5.51 30.56
CA TYR A 51 -11.54 6.91 30.15
C TYR A 51 -11.50 7.05 28.62
N THR A 52 -10.67 6.26 27.95
CA THR A 52 -10.54 6.30 26.48
C THR A 52 -11.84 5.88 25.79
N ARG A 53 -12.55 4.88 26.35
CA ARG A 53 -13.86 4.45 25.84
C ARG A 53 -14.91 5.55 25.94
N TYR A 54 -15.02 6.20 27.09
CA TYR A 54 -15.99 7.27 27.26
C TYR A 54 -15.67 8.48 26.36
N GLY A 55 -14.40 8.87 26.26
CA GLY A 55 -13.99 9.96 25.36
C GLY A 55 -14.27 9.69 23.88
N SER A 56 -14.30 8.42 23.46
CA SER A 56 -14.61 8.04 22.07
C SER A 56 -16.11 7.82 21.81
N LEU A 57 -16.82 7.13 22.72
CA LEU A 57 -18.21 6.70 22.52
C LEU A 57 -19.24 7.63 23.18
N GLY A 58 -18.85 8.43 24.18
CA GLY A 58 -19.75 9.23 25.01
C GLY A 58 -20.59 8.42 26.00
N SER A 59 -20.33 7.12 26.16
CA SER A 59 -21.02 6.25 27.11
C SER A 59 -20.14 5.07 27.53
N LEU A 60 -20.17 4.74 28.82
CA LEU A 60 -19.55 3.51 29.36
C LEU A 60 -20.44 2.28 29.17
N GLU A 61 -21.75 2.48 29.05
CA GLU A 61 -22.78 1.44 28.92
C GLU A 61 -22.90 0.85 27.51
N GLY A 62 -22.15 1.37 26.54
CA GLY A 62 -21.98 0.78 25.19
C GLY A 62 -21.15 -0.51 25.17
N GLY A 63 -21.14 -1.22 26.31
CA GLY A 63 -20.26 -2.27 26.80
C GLY A 63 -19.98 -3.41 25.86
N LYS A 64 -20.96 -3.82 25.06
CA LYS A 64 -20.88 -4.92 24.10
C LYS A 64 -21.89 -4.71 22.96
N LYS A 65 -21.61 -3.80 22.03
CA LYS A 65 -21.61 -4.31 20.64
C LYS A 65 -20.36 -5.15 20.55
N VAL A 66 -20.41 -6.36 21.13
CA VAL A 66 -19.68 -7.43 20.46
C VAL A 66 -20.22 -7.29 19.04
N ARG A 67 -19.35 -7.08 18.06
CA ARG A 67 -19.65 -7.70 16.77
C ARG A 67 -19.66 -9.21 17.05
N ARG A 68 -20.64 -9.69 17.82
CA ARG A 68 -21.20 -11.01 17.65
C ARG A 68 -21.84 -10.82 16.28
N SER A 69 -21.01 -10.95 15.23
CA SER A 69 -21.43 -11.77 14.12
C SER A 69 -22.06 -12.96 14.83
N ALA A 70 -23.40 -13.01 14.86
CA ALA A 70 -24.13 -14.05 15.55
C ALA A 70 -23.39 -15.33 15.21
N THR A 71 -22.87 -16.03 16.23
CA THR A 71 -22.02 -17.19 15.99
C THR A 71 -22.87 -18.14 15.18
N ILE A 72 -22.58 -18.22 13.88
CA ILE A 72 -23.32 -19.06 12.97
C ILE A 72 -23.04 -20.48 13.44
N PRO A 73 -24.08 -21.27 13.80
CA PRO A 73 -23.90 -22.65 14.22
C PRO A 73 -23.00 -23.38 13.23
N GLU A 74 -22.16 -24.31 13.70
CA GLU A 74 -21.23 -25.03 12.82
C GLU A 74 -21.94 -25.69 11.63
N ALA A 75 -23.15 -26.21 11.87
CA ALA A 75 -24.03 -26.79 10.85
C ALA A 75 -24.43 -25.82 9.73
N ASP A 76 -24.44 -24.51 10.00
CA ASP A 76 -24.82 -23.45 9.07
C ASP A 76 -23.61 -22.81 8.37
N LYS A 77 -22.37 -23.27 8.64
CA LYS A 77 -21.13 -22.70 8.08
C LYS A 77 -20.86 -23.15 6.64
N GLN A 78 -21.83 -22.94 5.76
CA GLN A 78 -21.67 -23.15 4.33
C GLN A 78 -22.00 -21.87 3.58
N CYS A 79 -21.12 -21.49 2.65
CA CYS A 79 -21.38 -20.34 1.79
C CYS A 79 -22.55 -20.66 0.86
N SER A 80 -23.65 -19.92 0.97
CA SER A 80 -24.85 -20.09 0.14
C SER A 80 -24.70 -19.51 -1.27
N GLN A 81 -23.54 -18.93 -1.62
CA GLN A 81 -23.34 -18.30 -2.93
C GLN A 81 -23.06 -19.34 -4.02
N PRO A 82 -23.88 -19.39 -5.10
CA PRO A 82 -23.60 -20.23 -6.26
C PRO A 82 -22.23 -19.93 -6.86
N GLY A 83 -21.46 -20.97 -7.19
CA GLY A 83 -20.11 -20.83 -7.77
C GLY A 83 -18.99 -20.50 -6.76
N CYS A 84 -19.25 -20.57 -5.45
CA CYS A 84 -18.20 -20.49 -4.45
C CYS A 84 -17.30 -21.73 -4.53
N THR A 85 -16.05 -21.58 -4.97
CA THR A 85 -15.12 -22.71 -5.18
C THR A 85 -14.62 -23.36 -3.89
N ARG A 86 -14.83 -22.72 -2.73
CA ARG A 86 -14.35 -23.16 -1.41
C ARG A 86 -15.31 -22.70 -0.30
N PRO A 87 -16.53 -23.26 -0.23
CA PRO A 87 -17.55 -22.82 0.71
C PRO A 87 -17.20 -23.17 2.17
N ASP A 88 -16.35 -24.17 2.38
CA ASP A 88 -15.93 -24.80 3.65
C ASP A 88 -14.66 -24.18 4.25
N ARG A 89 -13.73 -23.67 3.43
CA ARG A 89 -12.40 -23.23 3.89
C ARG A 89 -12.36 -21.87 4.58
N SER A 90 -13.49 -21.22 4.78
CA SER A 90 -13.51 -19.90 5.40
C SER A 90 -13.62 -20.02 6.91
N ASN A 91 -12.70 -19.38 7.64
CA ASN A 91 -12.80 -19.30 9.10
C ASN A 91 -13.84 -18.27 9.58
N LYS A 92 -14.51 -17.56 8.66
CA LYS A 92 -15.50 -16.52 8.97
C LYS A 92 -16.64 -16.53 7.97
N PHE A 93 -17.85 -16.53 8.51
CA PHE A 93 -19.09 -16.48 7.76
C PHE A 93 -19.92 -15.27 8.22
N TYR A 94 -20.67 -14.71 7.28
CA TYR A 94 -21.47 -13.51 7.48
C TYR A 94 -22.90 -13.81 7.03
N ARG A 95 -23.84 -13.81 7.98
CA ARG A 95 -25.26 -13.79 7.66
C ARG A 95 -25.63 -12.38 7.23
N VAL A 96 -26.33 -12.25 6.11
CA VAL A 96 -26.85 -10.97 5.64
C VAL A 96 -28.24 -10.80 6.21
N GLU A 97 -28.39 -9.81 7.08
CA GLU A 97 -29.66 -9.49 7.73
C GLU A 97 -30.53 -8.62 6.83
N LYS A 98 -31.84 -8.64 7.09
CA LYS A 98 -32.82 -7.78 6.42
C LYS A 98 -32.47 -6.31 6.58
N GLY A 99 -32.50 -5.57 5.47
CA GLY A 99 -32.20 -4.13 5.45
C GLY A 99 -30.72 -3.78 5.69
N LYS A 100 -29.80 -4.73 5.58
CA LYS A 100 -28.36 -4.47 5.77
C LYS A 100 -27.82 -3.62 4.62
N THR A 101 -27.41 -2.39 4.95
CA THR A 101 -26.59 -1.55 4.08
C THR A 101 -25.17 -1.51 4.64
N THR A 102 -24.19 -1.97 3.88
CA THR A 102 -22.77 -1.92 4.29
C THR A 102 -21.94 -1.39 3.15
N GLY A 103 -21.33 -0.22 3.34
CA GLY A 103 -20.50 0.43 2.33
C GLY A 103 -21.29 0.93 1.12
N GLU A 104 -22.44 1.58 1.35
CA GLU A 104 -23.32 2.16 0.31
C GLU A 104 -23.90 1.16 -0.71
N GLN A 105 -23.67 -0.12 -0.50
CA GLN A 105 -24.21 -1.18 -1.35
C GLN A 105 -25.50 -1.73 -0.78
N ASP A 106 -26.42 -2.06 -1.68
CA ASP A 106 -27.65 -2.79 -1.40
C ASP A 106 -27.34 -4.28 -1.24
N TRP A 107 -27.68 -4.88 -0.11
CA TRP A 107 -27.50 -6.31 0.16
C TRP A 107 -28.80 -7.11 0.06
N SER A 108 -29.89 -6.52 -0.44
CA SER A 108 -31.22 -7.15 -0.47
C SER A 108 -31.21 -8.49 -1.23
N ALA A 109 -30.40 -8.62 -2.29
CA ALA A 109 -30.23 -9.88 -3.04
C ALA A 109 -29.59 -11.04 -2.23
N PHE A 110 -28.99 -10.73 -1.08
CA PHE A 110 -28.35 -11.70 -0.18
C PHE A 110 -29.07 -11.85 1.15
N GLU A 111 -30.20 -11.19 1.37
CA GLU A 111 -30.96 -11.29 2.61
C GLU A 111 -31.22 -12.75 3.00
N GLY A 112 -30.91 -13.10 4.25
CA GLY A 112 -31.02 -14.46 4.78
C GLY A 112 -29.88 -15.41 4.40
N LYS A 113 -29.04 -15.08 3.41
CA LYS A 113 -27.93 -15.93 2.95
C LYS A 113 -26.71 -15.83 3.87
N ILE A 114 -25.91 -16.89 3.86
CA ILE A 114 -24.62 -16.96 4.57
C ILE A 114 -23.50 -16.86 3.55
N LEU A 115 -22.67 -15.83 3.67
CA LEU A 115 -21.53 -15.61 2.78
C LEU A 115 -20.23 -15.91 3.52
N CYS A 116 -19.32 -16.64 2.87
CA CYS A 116 -17.96 -16.76 3.37
C CYS A 116 -17.23 -15.41 3.30
N LYS A 117 -16.15 -15.23 4.06
CA LYS A 117 -15.38 -13.97 4.09
C LYS A 117 -14.98 -13.46 2.70
N ALA A 118 -14.56 -14.36 1.81
CA ALA A 118 -14.13 -13.99 0.46
C ALA A 118 -15.28 -13.44 -0.39
N CYS A 119 -16.45 -14.07 -0.30
CA CYS A 119 -17.68 -13.66 -0.98
C CYS A 119 -18.19 -12.32 -0.43
N TYR A 120 -18.25 -12.20 0.90
CA TYR A 120 -18.66 -10.98 1.59
C TYR A 120 -17.77 -9.78 1.20
N GLU A 121 -16.44 -9.92 1.31
CA GLU A 121 -15.50 -8.83 0.97
C GLU A 121 -15.39 -8.58 -0.54
N ARG A 122 -15.80 -9.54 -1.39
CA ARG A 122 -15.91 -9.30 -2.84
C ARG A 122 -17.10 -8.40 -3.13
N TYR A 123 -18.28 -8.78 -2.65
CA TYR A 123 -19.49 -8.01 -2.87
C TYR A 123 -19.30 -6.60 -2.32
N LYS A 124 -18.95 -6.48 -1.04
CA LYS A 124 -18.66 -5.21 -0.36
C LYS A 124 -17.73 -4.27 -1.13
N ARG A 125 -16.76 -4.79 -1.89
CA ARG A 125 -15.82 -3.96 -2.67
C ARG A 125 -16.31 -3.63 -4.08
N ARG A 126 -17.16 -4.46 -4.69
CA ARG A 126 -17.51 -4.36 -6.11
C ARG A 126 -18.98 -4.05 -6.38
N GLY A 127 -19.87 -4.24 -5.40
CA GLY A 127 -21.31 -4.17 -5.55
C GLY A 127 -21.90 -5.30 -6.40
N THR A 128 -21.09 -6.26 -6.84
CA THR A 128 -21.55 -7.40 -7.67
C THR A 128 -20.87 -8.69 -7.25
N MET A 129 -21.62 -9.80 -7.33
CA MET A 129 -21.11 -11.17 -7.14
C MET A 129 -20.73 -11.86 -8.44
N ASP A 130 -21.09 -11.27 -9.59
CA ASP A 130 -20.75 -11.81 -10.90
C ASP A 130 -19.23 -11.97 -11.03
N ARG A 131 -18.84 -13.24 -11.17
CA ARG A 131 -17.50 -13.58 -11.66
C ARG A 131 -17.37 -13.21 -13.14
N ASP A 132 -18.50 -13.08 -13.83
CA ASP A 132 -18.63 -13.17 -15.28
C ASP A 132 -18.97 -11.84 -15.98
N ARG A 133 -19.00 -10.71 -15.25
CA ARG A 133 -19.13 -9.38 -15.87
C ARG A 133 -17.82 -8.86 -16.47
N GLN A 134 -17.02 -9.78 -17.00
CA GLN A 134 -15.99 -9.50 -17.99
C GLN A 134 -16.43 -10.23 -19.27
N ARG A 135 -17.41 -9.62 -19.96
CA ARG A 135 -17.98 -9.92 -21.30
C ARG A 135 -17.98 -11.40 -21.71
N CYS A 136 -19.19 -11.96 -21.86
CA CYS A 136 -19.42 -13.18 -22.63
C CYS A 136 -18.69 -13.13 -23.99
N PRO A 137 -17.78 -14.08 -24.30
CA PRO A 137 -17.42 -14.41 -25.66
C PRO A 137 -17.98 -15.80 -25.97
N ASN A 138 -19.29 -15.99 -25.78
CA ASN A 138 -20.00 -17.17 -26.27
C ASN A 138 -21.17 -16.70 -27.15
N ALA A 139 -20.88 -15.80 -28.08
CA ALA A 139 -21.47 -15.96 -29.41
C ALA A 139 -20.61 -17.03 -30.12
N PRO A 140 -21.18 -17.95 -30.89
CA PRO A 140 -20.42 -18.98 -31.60
C PRO A 140 -19.60 -18.31 -32.70
N LEU A 141 -18.40 -17.83 -32.34
CA LEU A 141 -17.39 -17.45 -33.31
C LEU A 141 -16.70 -18.73 -33.77
N ALA A 142 -16.75 -18.88 -35.09
CA ALA A 142 -16.15 -19.92 -35.90
C ALA A 142 -14.84 -20.48 -35.34
N THR A 143 -14.69 -21.78 -35.56
CA THR A 143 -13.56 -22.69 -35.38
C THR A 143 -12.23 -22.22 -36.02
N ALA A 144 -11.80 -20.99 -35.75
CA ALA A 144 -10.50 -20.46 -36.15
C ALA A 144 -9.53 -20.52 -34.96
N SER A 145 -8.77 -21.61 -34.88
CA SER A 145 -7.45 -21.75 -34.25
C SER A 145 -7.08 -20.70 -33.19
N SER A 146 -7.41 -20.96 -31.92
CA SER A 146 -7.09 -20.15 -30.74
C SER A 146 -5.60 -20.24 -30.33
N LYS A 147 -4.69 -20.06 -31.30
CA LYS A 147 -3.25 -20.09 -31.05
C LYS A 147 -2.72 -18.66 -30.95
N CYS A 148 -1.88 -18.42 -29.95
CA CYS A 148 -1.12 -17.18 -29.84
C CYS A 148 -0.29 -16.96 -31.12
N SER A 149 -0.45 -15.82 -31.77
CA SER A 149 0.28 -15.43 -32.99
C SER A 149 1.77 -15.18 -32.74
N ASN A 150 2.22 -15.13 -31.49
CA ASN A 150 3.65 -15.06 -31.16
C ASN A 150 4.31 -16.43 -31.33
N SER A 151 5.19 -16.57 -32.33
CA SER A 151 5.92 -17.81 -32.65
C SER A 151 6.71 -18.37 -31.47
N GLN A 152 7.30 -17.51 -30.63
CA GLN A 152 8.02 -17.95 -29.42
C GLN A 152 7.10 -18.59 -28.37
N CYS A 153 5.81 -18.24 -28.37
CA CYS A 153 4.83 -18.81 -27.45
C CYS A 153 4.32 -20.17 -27.96
N GLN A 154 4.29 -20.37 -29.28
CA GLN A 154 3.88 -21.63 -29.90
C GLN A 154 4.88 -22.76 -29.63
N LEU A 155 6.17 -22.44 -29.46
CA LEU A 155 7.23 -23.41 -29.18
C LEU A 155 7.19 -24.01 -27.75
N LYS A 156 6.47 -23.38 -26.81
CA LYS A 156 6.43 -23.81 -25.40
C LYS A 156 5.30 -24.79 -25.07
N VAL A 157 4.48 -25.17 -26.03
CA VAL A 157 3.29 -26.02 -25.80
C VAL A 157 3.65 -27.53 -25.69
N GLY A 158 4.92 -27.89 -25.65
CA GLY A 158 5.40 -29.27 -25.41
C GLY A 158 5.26 -29.75 -23.96
N GLY A 159 4.13 -29.48 -23.30
CA GLY A 159 3.82 -30.08 -22.00
C GLY A 159 3.52 -31.58 -22.12
N PRO A 160 3.65 -32.37 -21.04
CA PRO A 160 3.31 -33.79 -21.05
C PRO A 160 1.87 -34.00 -21.54
N PRO A 161 1.60 -35.07 -22.32
CA PRO A 161 0.33 -35.28 -23.03
C PRO A 161 -0.91 -35.33 -22.12
N ASP A 162 -0.72 -35.56 -20.82
CA ASP A 162 -1.81 -35.74 -19.85
C ASP A 162 -2.14 -34.49 -19.02
N ALA A 163 -1.44 -33.37 -19.24
CA ALA A 163 -1.76 -32.12 -18.57
C ALA A 163 -2.96 -31.44 -19.23
N LYS A 164 -4.12 -31.46 -18.56
CA LYS A 164 -5.30 -30.67 -18.97
C LYS A 164 -4.87 -29.22 -19.27
N PRO A 165 -5.08 -28.70 -20.50
CA PRO A 165 -4.67 -27.34 -20.84
C PRO A 165 -5.45 -26.38 -19.95
N ALA A 166 -4.74 -25.67 -19.06
CA ALA A 166 -5.31 -24.54 -18.36
C ALA A 166 -5.84 -23.57 -19.43
N GLN A 167 -7.14 -23.25 -19.38
CA GLN A 167 -7.77 -22.33 -20.32
C GLN A 167 -7.07 -20.96 -20.24
N MET A 168 -6.08 -20.75 -21.10
CA MET A 168 -5.39 -19.47 -21.20
C MET A 168 -6.28 -18.50 -21.96
N LYS A 169 -6.51 -17.31 -21.37
CA LYS A 169 -7.24 -16.23 -22.04
C LYS A 169 -6.42 -15.76 -23.24
N HIS A 170 -7.11 -15.59 -24.36
CA HIS A 170 -6.55 -15.01 -25.58
C HIS A 170 -7.19 -13.63 -25.82
N PHE A 171 -6.40 -12.72 -26.37
CA PHE A 171 -6.76 -11.34 -26.65
C PHE A 171 -6.55 -11.07 -28.13
N VAL A 172 -7.61 -10.70 -28.84
CA VAL A 172 -7.51 -10.17 -30.21
C VAL A 172 -7.14 -8.70 -30.09
N ILE A 173 -6.11 -8.27 -30.81
CA ILE A 173 -5.72 -6.86 -30.85
C ILE A 173 -6.51 -6.18 -31.96
N GLU A 174 -7.47 -5.35 -31.58
CA GLU A 174 -8.30 -4.59 -32.51
C GLU A 174 -7.59 -3.30 -32.94
N ALA A 175 -7.97 -2.78 -34.10
CA ALA A 175 -7.46 -1.52 -34.61
C ALA A 175 -7.68 -0.38 -33.59
N GLY A 176 -6.64 0.39 -33.31
CA GLY A 176 -6.71 1.48 -32.34
C GLY A 176 -6.70 1.05 -30.86
N THR A 177 -6.26 -0.18 -30.54
CA THR A 177 -6.05 -0.62 -29.15
C THR A 177 -5.08 0.32 -28.42
N LYS A 178 -5.53 0.99 -27.36
CA LYS A 178 -4.71 1.87 -26.51
C LYS A 178 -4.55 1.30 -25.11
N ALA A 179 -3.73 0.27 -24.95
CA ALA A 179 -3.44 -0.33 -23.64
C ALA A 179 -1.99 -0.08 -23.21
N GLY A 180 -1.79 0.40 -21.98
CA GLY A 180 -0.45 0.54 -21.39
C GLY A 180 0.46 1.61 -22.01
N GLY A 181 -0.09 2.55 -22.77
CA GLY A 181 0.67 3.64 -23.41
C GLY A 181 1.64 3.17 -24.50
N GLN A 182 1.45 1.96 -25.03
CA GLN A 182 2.25 1.40 -26.12
C GLN A 182 1.51 1.54 -27.45
N ASP A 183 2.27 1.56 -28.55
CA ASP A 183 1.72 1.48 -29.89
C ASP A 183 1.42 0.01 -30.25
N TRP A 184 0.15 -0.29 -30.48
CA TRP A 184 -0.33 -1.64 -30.83
C TRP A 184 -0.51 -1.86 -32.33
N SER A 185 -0.33 -0.82 -33.16
CA SER A 185 -0.52 -0.92 -34.62
C SER A 185 0.25 -2.08 -35.28
N PRO A 186 1.48 -2.44 -34.87
CA PRO A 186 2.20 -3.62 -35.43
C PRO A 186 1.56 -4.98 -35.11
N LEU A 187 0.62 -5.02 -34.17
CA LEU A 187 -0.04 -6.23 -33.67
C LEU A 187 -1.53 -6.27 -33.98
N GLU A 188 -2.07 -5.29 -34.69
CA GLU A 188 -3.49 -5.28 -35.08
C GLU A 188 -3.85 -6.54 -35.88
N GLY A 189 -4.99 -7.14 -35.54
CA GLY A 189 -5.46 -8.41 -36.10
C GLY A 189 -4.78 -9.67 -35.53
N LYS A 190 -3.73 -9.54 -34.70
CA LYS A 190 -3.07 -10.71 -34.07
C LYS A 190 -3.79 -11.12 -32.78
N VAL A 191 -3.66 -12.41 -32.44
CA VAL A 191 -4.21 -12.99 -31.22
C VAL A 191 -3.06 -13.29 -30.26
N LEU A 192 -3.07 -12.68 -29.07
CA LEU A 192 -2.06 -12.92 -28.04
C LEU A 192 -2.63 -13.73 -26.89
N CYS A 193 -1.87 -14.69 -26.37
CA CYS A 193 -2.19 -15.24 -25.05
C CYS A 193 -2.03 -14.15 -23.98
N ASN A 194 -2.64 -14.35 -22.82
CA ASN A 194 -2.58 -13.41 -21.70
C ASN A 194 -1.15 -12.95 -21.36
N ASP A 195 -0.19 -13.85 -21.38
CA ASP A 195 1.20 -13.53 -21.01
C ASP A 195 1.88 -12.65 -22.07
N CYS A 196 1.63 -12.91 -23.35
CA CYS A 196 2.13 -12.07 -24.45
C CYS A 196 1.46 -10.70 -24.44
N TYR A 197 0.15 -10.65 -24.19
CA TYR A 197 -0.60 -9.41 -24.07
C TYR A 197 -0.07 -8.53 -22.93
N VAL A 198 0.08 -9.09 -21.73
CA VAL A 198 0.61 -8.37 -20.56
C VAL A 198 2.07 -7.94 -20.80
N ARG A 199 2.88 -8.76 -21.47
CA ARG A 199 4.26 -8.41 -21.79
C ARG A 199 4.33 -7.20 -22.70
N PHE A 200 3.63 -7.24 -23.84
CA PHE A 200 3.62 -6.12 -24.78
C PHE A 200 3.07 -4.85 -24.14
N LYS A 201 1.95 -4.97 -23.41
CA LYS A 201 1.36 -3.86 -22.66
C LYS A 201 2.35 -3.16 -21.72
N ASN A 202 3.26 -3.90 -21.10
CA ASN A 202 4.20 -3.37 -20.11
C ASN A 202 5.55 -2.95 -20.70
N ARG A 203 5.97 -3.54 -21.83
CA ARG A 203 7.33 -3.38 -22.39
C ARG A 203 7.39 -2.77 -23.78
N GLY A 204 6.28 -2.75 -24.51
CA GLY A 204 6.23 -2.38 -25.93
C GLY A 204 6.81 -3.43 -26.88
N THR A 205 7.29 -4.58 -26.38
CA THR A 205 7.89 -5.65 -27.20
C THR A 205 7.39 -7.04 -26.79
N LEU A 206 7.21 -7.92 -27.77
CA LEU A 206 6.82 -9.32 -27.55
C LEU A 206 8.01 -10.25 -27.35
N ASP A 207 9.19 -9.84 -27.82
CA ASP A 207 10.41 -10.60 -27.67
C ASP A 207 10.63 -10.95 -26.21
N VAL A 208 10.65 -12.26 -25.96
CA VAL A 208 11.48 -12.74 -24.88
C VAL A 208 12.89 -12.48 -25.40
N SER A 209 13.44 -11.28 -25.13
CA SER A 209 14.86 -11.24 -24.89
C SER A 209 15.04 -12.28 -23.80
N LYS A 210 15.48 -13.48 -24.21
CA LYS A 210 16.15 -14.38 -23.29
C LYS A 210 17.14 -13.43 -22.67
N THR A 211 16.92 -13.04 -21.43
CA THR A 211 18.02 -12.62 -20.58
C THR A 211 18.89 -13.86 -20.52
N GLU A 212 19.63 -14.11 -21.61
CA GLU A 212 20.82 -14.91 -21.55
C GLU A 212 21.54 -14.32 -20.35
N PRO A 213 21.84 -15.15 -19.35
CA PRO A 213 22.60 -14.68 -18.21
C PRO A 213 23.79 -13.95 -18.80
N LEU A 214 23.91 -12.64 -18.50
CA LEU A 214 25.03 -11.83 -18.98
C LEU A 214 26.29 -12.68 -18.82
N LYS A 215 27.08 -12.78 -19.90
CA LYS A 215 28.39 -13.43 -19.87
C LYS A 215 29.11 -12.93 -18.62
N SER A 216 29.86 -13.81 -17.94
CA SER A 216 30.49 -13.50 -16.63
C SER A 216 31.20 -12.14 -16.62
N GLU A 217 31.83 -11.78 -17.74
CA GLU A 217 32.53 -10.51 -18.00
C GLU A 217 31.63 -9.26 -17.87
N ASN A 218 30.31 -9.39 -18.10
CA ASN A 218 29.34 -8.30 -18.03
C ASN A 218 28.50 -8.31 -16.74
N ARG A 219 28.84 -9.14 -15.75
CA ARG A 219 28.15 -9.21 -14.44
C ARG A 219 28.71 -8.21 -13.42
N ARG A 220 28.90 -6.98 -13.87
CA ARG A 220 29.39 -5.88 -13.03
C ARG A 220 28.53 -4.64 -13.23
N CYS A 221 28.20 -3.98 -12.13
CA CYS A 221 27.52 -2.70 -12.19
C CYS A 221 28.49 -1.64 -12.74
N THR A 222 28.15 -1.02 -13.87
CA THR A 222 29.00 0.01 -14.53
C THR A 222 28.86 1.39 -13.88
N TYR A 223 27.84 1.60 -13.05
CA TYR A 223 27.68 2.86 -12.31
C TYR A 223 28.84 3.07 -11.33
N ALA A 224 29.61 4.14 -11.55
CA ALA A 224 30.82 4.48 -10.78
C ALA A 224 30.55 4.62 -9.26
N GLY A 225 29.36 5.10 -8.86
CA GLY A 225 28.99 5.24 -7.45
C GLY A 225 28.50 3.94 -6.77
N CYS A 226 28.62 2.78 -7.42
CA CYS A 226 28.17 1.50 -6.86
C CYS A 226 29.20 0.92 -5.90
N GLN A 227 28.85 0.82 -4.62
CA GLN A 227 29.73 0.30 -3.55
C GLN A 227 30.06 -1.20 -3.67
N ARG A 228 29.23 -1.97 -4.38
CA ARG A 228 29.36 -3.43 -4.52
C ARG A 228 29.00 -3.83 -5.95
N PRO A 229 29.83 -3.48 -6.94
CA PRO A 229 29.46 -3.60 -8.34
C PRO A 229 29.35 -5.07 -8.80
N ASP A 230 30.06 -6.00 -8.18
CA ASP A 230 30.10 -7.42 -8.60
C ASP A 230 29.21 -8.35 -7.76
N GLN A 231 28.61 -7.86 -6.67
CA GLN A 231 27.97 -8.72 -5.67
C GLN A 231 26.43 -8.82 -5.81
N SER A 232 25.91 -8.51 -6.99
CA SER A 232 24.48 -8.62 -7.24
C SER A 232 24.12 -9.99 -7.81
N THR A 233 22.97 -10.51 -7.41
CA THR A 233 22.40 -11.71 -8.02
C THR A 233 21.81 -11.44 -9.40
N LYS A 234 21.53 -10.17 -9.72
CA LYS A 234 20.89 -9.74 -10.98
C LYS A 234 21.49 -8.44 -11.47
N PHE A 235 21.74 -8.40 -12.77
CA PHE A 235 22.26 -7.25 -13.51
C PHE A 235 21.30 -6.92 -14.65
N HIS A 236 21.01 -5.63 -14.80
CA HIS A 236 20.05 -5.10 -15.76
C HIS A 236 20.80 -4.24 -16.77
N PRO A 237 20.94 -4.68 -18.04
CA PRO A 237 21.42 -3.82 -19.10
C PRO A 237 20.36 -2.74 -19.39
N ILE A 238 20.80 -1.51 -19.60
CA ILE A 238 19.94 -0.38 -19.95
C ILE A 238 20.10 -0.12 -21.45
N ASP A 239 19.12 -0.61 -22.20
CA ASP A 239 19.09 -0.48 -23.65
C ASP A 239 18.56 0.89 -24.12
N GLU A 240 18.81 1.21 -25.39
CA GLU A 240 18.27 2.40 -26.03
C GLU A 240 16.74 2.39 -26.05
N GLY A 241 16.12 3.51 -25.68
CA GLY A 241 14.66 3.64 -25.68
C GLY A 241 13.93 2.96 -24.52
N MET A 242 14.66 2.45 -23.52
CA MET A 242 14.04 1.85 -22.34
C MET A 242 13.23 2.91 -21.55
N ARG A 243 11.90 2.74 -21.49
CA ARG A 243 10.95 3.62 -20.74
C ARG A 243 10.25 2.91 -19.58
N THR A 244 10.92 1.90 -19.03
CA THR A 244 10.33 1.04 -18.00
C THR A 244 10.01 1.85 -16.74
N GLY A 245 8.77 1.75 -16.25
CA GLY A 245 8.32 2.44 -15.04
C GLY A 245 8.08 3.94 -15.18
N GLY A 246 7.97 4.48 -16.40
CA GLY A 246 7.68 5.90 -16.63
C GLY A 246 8.83 6.85 -16.27
N GLN A 247 10.05 6.31 -16.13
CA GLN A 247 11.28 7.08 -15.97
C GLN A 247 12.02 7.16 -17.31
N ASP A 248 12.78 8.23 -17.50
CA ASP A 248 13.69 8.37 -18.63
C ASP A 248 15.05 7.78 -18.27
N TRP A 249 15.48 6.77 -19.04
CA TRP A 249 16.75 6.06 -18.84
C TRP A 249 17.85 6.56 -19.78
N SER A 250 17.57 7.57 -20.60
CA SER A 250 18.48 8.06 -21.65
C SER A 250 19.85 8.49 -21.10
N SER A 251 19.90 9.04 -19.89
CA SER A 251 21.14 9.51 -19.24
C SER A 251 22.10 8.39 -18.82
N ILE A 252 21.62 7.15 -18.74
CA ILE A 252 22.40 5.96 -18.32
C ILE A 252 22.33 4.83 -19.36
N LYS A 253 22.01 5.17 -20.61
CA LYS A 253 22.03 4.25 -21.75
C LYS A 253 23.37 3.52 -21.86
N GLY A 254 23.32 2.23 -22.16
CA GLY A 254 24.52 1.38 -22.31
C GLY A 254 25.14 0.94 -20.99
N SER A 255 24.61 1.38 -19.85
CA SER A 255 25.08 0.94 -18.54
C SER A 255 24.47 -0.41 -18.13
N VAL A 256 25.20 -1.15 -17.32
CA VAL A 256 24.69 -2.34 -16.62
C VAL A 256 24.53 -1.99 -15.16
N LEU A 257 23.31 -2.10 -14.63
CA LEU A 257 23.02 -1.79 -13.23
C LEU A 257 22.80 -3.05 -12.42
N CYS A 258 23.40 -3.13 -11.24
CA CYS A 258 23.00 -4.12 -10.25
C CYS A 258 21.55 -3.88 -9.80
N GLN A 259 20.89 -4.91 -9.26
CA GLN A 259 19.50 -4.83 -8.81
C GLN A 259 19.22 -3.64 -7.87
N ALA A 260 20.17 -3.30 -6.99
CA ALA A 260 20.03 -2.19 -6.05
C ALA A 260 20.06 -0.82 -6.74
N CYS A 261 20.95 -0.64 -7.72
CA CYS A 261 21.06 0.61 -8.50
C CYS A 261 19.87 0.75 -9.45
N TYR A 262 19.48 -0.34 -10.13
CA TYR A 262 18.30 -0.38 -10.99
C TYR A 262 17.03 0.06 -10.23
N ASN A 263 16.77 -0.55 -9.07
CA ASN A 263 15.59 -0.21 -8.26
C ASN A 263 15.62 1.22 -7.71
N ARG A 264 16.82 1.77 -7.49
CA ARG A 264 16.97 3.17 -7.05
C ARG A 264 16.57 4.11 -8.18
N PHE A 265 17.14 3.93 -9.36
CA PHE A 265 16.82 4.77 -10.51
C PHE A 265 15.34 4.67 -10.87
N LEU A 266 14.79 3.45 -10.91
CA LEU A 266 13.37 3.22 -11.15
C LEU A 266 12.45 3.99 -10.17
N LYS A 267 12.87 4.18 -8.91
CA LYS A 267 12.08 4.86 -7.88
C LYS A 267 12.34 6.37 -7.77
N LYS A 268 13.56 6.82 -8.08
CA LYS A 268 14.01 8.19 -7.80
C LYS A 268 14.37 9.00 -9.04
N GLY A 269 14.54 8.36 -10.19
CA GLY A 269 15.09 8.98 -11.40
C GLY A 269 16.59 9.33 -11.33
N SER A 270 17.29 9.01 -10.24
CA SER A 270 18.72 9.27 -10.08
C SER A 270 19.44 8.15 -9.33
N LEU A 271 20.65 7.83 -9.78
CA LEU A 271 21.56 6.88 -9.15
C LEU A 271 22.39 7.49 -8.01
N GLU A 272 22.44 8.82 -7.93
CA GLU A 272 23.26 9.52 -6.96
C GLU A 272 22.87 9.12 -5.53
N ARG A 273 23.90 8.77 -4.77
CA ARG A 273 23.82 8.56 -3.33
C ARG A 273 24.18 9.89 -2.70
N VAL A 274 23.19 10.77 -2.57
CA VAL A 274 23.27 11.81 -1.55
C VAL A 274 23.20 11.10 -0.21
N ASN A 275 24.37 10.65 0.25
CA ASN A 275 24.58 10.46 1.67
C ASN A 275 24.64 11.89 2.21
N PRO A 276 23.68 12.33 3.04
CA PRO A 276 23.88 13.60 3.74
C PRO A 276 25.22 13.50 4.47
N ALA A 277 26.11 14.45 4.25
CA ALA A 277 27.44 14.44 4.83
C ALA A 277 27.32 14.24 6.35
N PRO A 278 28.08 13.32 6.96
CA PRO A 278 28.22 13.29 8.40
C PRO A 278 28.86 14.60 8.85
N LEU A 279 28.17 15.36 9.70
CA LEU A 279 28.68 16.61 10.26
C LEU A 279 29.94 16.41 11.13
N PRO A 280 30.83 17.43 11.17
CA PRO A 280 32.06 17.43 11.95
C PRO A 280 31.79 17.61 13.45
N ALA A 281 32.69 17.04 14.27
CA ALA A 281 32.92 17.20 15.72
C ALA A 281 31.72 17.17 16.69
N ALA A 282 31.99 16.74 17.92
CA ALA A 282 30.98 16.37 18.93
C ALA A 282 30.06 17.51 19.39
N ASP A 283 30.44 18.77 19.17
CA ASP A 283 29.77 19.95 19.74
C ASP A 283 28.52 20.40 18.94
N SER A 284 28.28 19.84 17.76
CA SER A 284 27.11 20.16 16.91
C SER A 284 25.98 19.13 16.98
N ARG A 285 25.98 18.22 17.97
CA ARG A 285 24.95 17.16 18.15
C ARG A 285 23.65 17.66 18.77
N ARG A 286 23.17 18.83 18.35
CA ARG A 286 21.92 19.41 18.81
C ARG A 286 21.04 19.78 17.62
N CYS A 287 19.76 19.41 17.68
CA CYS A 287 18.78 19.86 16.71
C CYS A 287 18.59 21.38 16.82
N SER A 288 18.86 22.12 15.74
CA SER A 288 18.68 23.58 15.66
C SER A 288 17.21 24.00 15.58
N TYR A 289 16.29 23.07 15.28
CA TYR A 289 14.86 23.39 15.22
C TYR A 289 14.28 23.62 16.63
N SER A 290 13.77 24.83 16.86
CA SER A 290 13.22 25.30 18.14
C SER A 290 12.04 24.46 18.65
N GLY A 291 11.21 23.91 17.77
CA GLY A 291 10.10 23.02 18.12
C GLY A 291 10.51 21.57 18.41
N CYS A 292 11.80 21.24 18.45
CA CYS A 292 12.26 19.89 18.72
C CYS A 292 12.14 19.57 20.23
N GLY A 293 11.24 18.66 20.61
CA GLY A 293 11.07 18.28 22.02
C GLY A 293 12.25 17.54 22.65
N LYS A 294 13.24 17.10 21.86
CA LYS A 294 14.44 16.38 22.31
C LYS A 294 15.65 16.70 21.41
N PRO A 295 16.19 17.92 21.48
CA PRO A 295 17.19 18.37 20.51
C PRO A 295 18.54 17.67 20.69
N ASP A 296 18.90 17.21 21.89
CA ASP A 296 20.21 16.59 22.19
C ASP A 296 20.17 15.04 22.26
N LYS A 297 18.97 14.44 22.25
CA LYS A 297 18.77 12.99 22.50
C LYS A 297 18.43 12.19 21.24
N CYS A 298 19.03 12.54 20.10
CA CYS A 298 18.83 11.80 18.86
C CYS A 298 20.04 10.95 18.48
N SER A 299 19.74 9.80 17.84
CA SER A 299 20.77 8.84 17.41
C SER A 299 21.58 9.32 16.21
N LYS A 300 21.06 10.27 15.43
CA LYS A 300 21.71 10.87 14.24
C LYS A 300 21.24 12.31 14.03
N TYR A 301 22.16 13.12 13.51
CA TYR A 301 21.96 14.50 13.10
C TYR A 301 22.37 14.66 11.64
N PHE A 302 21.73 15.60 10.95
CA PHE A 302 21.93 15.87 9.53
C PHE A 302 22.12 17.37 9.34
N LEU A 303 23.16 17.78 8.63
CA LEU A 303 23.24 19.14 8.11
C LEU A 303 22.31 19.25 6.91
N VAL A 304 21.59 20.35 6.83
CA VAL A 304 20.97 20.76 5.59
C VAL A 304 21.98 21.59 4.82
N GLU A 305 22.53 21.00 3.76
CA GLU A 305 23.47 21.68 2.86
C GLU A 305 22.72 22.64 1.93
N GLU A 306 23.40 23.73 1.56
CA GLU A 306 22.91 24.72 0.60
C GLU A 306 22.51 24.04 -0.73
N GLY A 307 21.30 24.32 -1.23
CA GLY A 307 20.77 23.70 -2.44
C GLY A 307 20.22 22.27 -2.29
N SER A 308 20.00 21.78 -1.06
CA SER A 308 19.43 20.45 -0.83
C SER A 308 18.01 20.30 -1.39
N THR A 309 17.78 19.40 -2.34
CA THR A 309 16.44 19.10 -2.92
C THR A 309 15.87 17.73 -2.47
N LEU A 310 16.34 17.23 -1.33
CA LEU A 310 16.09 15.85 -0.91
C LEU A 310 14.61 15.58 -0.58
N GLY A 311 13.99 14.67 -1.35
CA GLY A 311 12.59 14.28 -1.13
C GLY A 311 11.55 15.15 -1.83
N GLY A 312 11.97 16.00 -2.78
CA GLY A 312 11.06 16.87 -3.54
C GLY A 312 10.43 17.97 -2.69
N GLN A 313 11.08 18.35 -1.60
CA GLN A 313 10.73 19.46 -0.73
C GLN A 313 11.79 20.55 -0.88
N ASP A 314 11.39 21.80 -0.66
CA ASP A 314 12.30 22.93 -0.63
C ASP A 314 12.96 23.04 0.75
N TRP A 315 14.29 22.89 0.80
CA TRP A 315 15.07 22.96 2.03
C TRP A 315 15.71 24.33 2.26
N ALA A 316 15.54 25.29 1.34
CA ALA A 316 16.11 26.64 1.46
C ALA A 316 15.86 27.29 2.83
N PRO A 317 14.68 27.16 3.47
CA PRO A 317 14.44 27.75 4.79
C PRO A 317 15.24 27.13 5.94
N LEU A 318 15.85 25.96 5.71
CA LEU A 318 16.56 25.17 6.72
C LEU A 318 18.04 25.02 6.39
N GLU A 319 18.56 25.70 5.36
CA GLU A 319 19.98 25.65 5.00
C GLU A 319 20.88 26.07 6.17
N GLY A 320 21.97 25.32 6.37
CA GLY A 320 22.87 25.49 7.51
C GLY A 320 22.32 24.97 8.84
N SER A 321 21.06 24.53 8.92
CA SER A 321 20.48 23.99 10.14
C SER A 321 20.88 22.52 10.37
N VAL A 322 21.10 22.17 11.64
CA VAL A 322 21.31 20.78 12.05
C VAL A 322 19.99 20.18 12.50
N LEU A 323 19.48 19.19 11.78
CA LEU A 323 18.24 18.52 12.15
C LEU A 323 18.51 17.14 12.72
N CYS A 324 17.82 16.82 13.81
CA CYS A 324 17.81 15.45 14.32
C CYS A 324 17.06 14.52 13.35
N LYS A 325 17.35 13.22 13.40
CA LYS A 325 16.71 12.22 12.52
C LYS A 325 15.19 12.30 12.46
N VAL A 326 14.53 12.65 13.56
CA VAL A 326 13.06 12.75 13.62
C VAL A 326 12.58 13.97 12.85
N CYS A 327 13.15 15.14 13.11
CA CYS A 327 12.84 16.40 12.42
C CYS A 327 13.17 16.31 10.93
N TYR A 328 14.35 15.80 10.59
CA TYR A 328 14.79 15.62 9.20
C TYR A 328 13.81 14.75 8.40
N ASN A 329 13.41 13.59 8.94
CA ASN A 329 12.45 12.72 8.25
C ASN A 329 11.05 13.29 8.19
N ARG A 330 10.63 14.07 9.21
CA ARG A 330 9.36 14.79 9.17
C ARG A 330 9.37 15.76 8.00
N PHE A 331 10.31 16.70 7.97
CA PHE A 331 10.40 17.70 6.90
C PHE A 331 10.48 17.05 5.51
N LYS A 332 11.32 16.02 5.36
CA LYS A 332 11.43 15.25 4.12
C LYS A 332 10.11 14.65 3.64
N THR A 333 9.20 14.31 4.55
CA THR A 333 7.92 13.65 4.22
C THR A 333 6.78 14.65 4.09
N THR A 334 6.78 15.71 4.89
CA THR A 334 5.65 16.63 5.03
C THR A 334 5.92 18.03 4.47
N GLY A 335 7.16 18.39 4.15
CA GLY A 335 7.55 19.76 3.78
C GLY A 335 7.47 20.78 4.91
N ALA A 336 7.20 20.33 6.14
CA ALA A 336 6.99 21.20 7.29
C ALA A 336 7.44 20.52 8.59
N LEU A 337 8.11 21.27 9.47
CA LEU A 337 8.55 20.80 10.78
C LEU A 337 7.47 21.00 11.86
N ASP A 338 6.72 22.09 11.77
CA ASP A 338 5.52 22.31 12.54
C ASP A 338 4.44 21.33 12.04
N GLY A 339 3.62 20.78 12.94
CA GLY A 339 2.58 19.79 12.59
C GLY A 339 1.48 20.31 11.64
N SER A 340 1.63 21.53 11.14
CA SER A 340 0.84 22.16 10.10
C SER A 340 1.15 21.50 8.75
N ARG A 341 0.19 20.80 8.15
CA ARG A 341 0.31 20.42 6.74
C ARG A 341 0.50 21.70 5.92
N PRO A 342 1.50 21.79 5.03
CA PRO A 342 1.49 22.85 4.04
C PRO A 342 0.21 22.69 3.21
N ASN A 343 -0.48 23.80 2.98
CA ASN A 343 -1.62 23.81 2.07
C ASN A 343 -1.16 23.29 0.71
N PRO A 344 -1.96 22.46 0.02
CA PRO A 344 -1.64 22.05 -1.33
C PRO A 344 -1.43 23.31 -2.19
N PRO A 345 -0.49 23.28 -3.16
CA PRO A 345 -0.29 24.40 -4.06
C PRO A 345 -1.63 24.76 -4.71
N PRO A 346 -1.93 26.07 -4.87
CA PRO A 346 -3.14 26.48 -5.56
C PRO A 346 -3.14 25.80 -6.94
N LYS A 347 -4.26 25.14 -7.26
CA LYS A 347 -4.44 24.59 -8.61
C LYS A 347 -4.25 25.74 -9.59
N PRO A 348 -3.47 25.55 -10.68
CA PRO A 348 -3.43 26.55 -11.73
C PRO A 348 -4.86 26.79 -12.18
N ASP A 349 -5.31 28.05 -12.10
CA ASP A 349 -6.58 28.48 -12.65
C ASP A 349 -6.64 27.97 -14.09
N GLY A 350 -7.64 27.14 -14.36
CA GLY A 350 -7.95 26.70 -15.69
C GLY A 350 -8.35 27.96 -16.46
N GLY A 351 -7.41 28.49 -17.23
CA GLY A 351 -7.68 29.56 -18.17
C GLY A 351 -8.75 29.09 -19.14
N ASP A 352 -9.87 29.79 -19.13
CA ASP A 352 -10.85 29.80 -20.21
C ASP A 352 -10.13 30.04 -21.54
N LYS A 353 -10.19 29.05 -22.42
CA LYS A 353 -10.14 29.21 -23.87
C LYS A 353 -11.05 28.18 -24.52
#